data_AF-A0A1H5PAM9-F1
#
_entry.id   AF-A0A1H5PAM9-F1
#
_cell.length_a   1.000
_cell.length_b   1.000
_cell.length_c   1.000
_cell.angle_alpha   90.00
_cell.angle_beta   90.00
_cell.angle_gamma   90.00
#
_symmetry.space_group_name_H-M   'P 1'
#
loop_
_entity.id
_entity.type
_entity.pdbx_description
1 polymer ?
#
loop_
_entity_poly.entity_id
_entity_poly.type
_entity_poly.pdbx_seq_one_letter_code
_entity_poly.pdbx_strand_id
1 'polypeptide(L)'
;MLDIKTIEAQDEGQISARTIFARRPFDEGLRPMKAFMSWWLAVLAIAAAAFYAFATGAAQHVFMGDITRITWVTAALALVATVVLGRAAYHPGGAERSLEIGLFAEDACMRLGMFGTVVGCLIMFGADISSFDAGDASKTAALIQKISSSFGTAIGTTAVGIASSLCIKLQNAIVQHAIDGD
;
A
#
# COMPACT_ATOMS: atom_id res chain seq x y z
N MET A 1 -4.22 -47.65 -33.00
CA MET A 1 -3.33 -47.46 -31.85
C MET A 1 -2.33 -46.39 -32.28
N LEU A 2 -2.72 -45.12 -32.17
CA LEU A 2 -1.90 -43.98 -32.59
C LEU A 2 -0.84 -43.74 -31.51
N ASP A 3 0.41 -43.72 -31.94
CA ASP A 3 1.62 -43.69 -31.12
C ASP A 3 1.73 -42.35 -30.37
N ILE A 4 1.72 -42.40 -29.04
CA ILE A 4 1.78 -41.23 -28.14
C ILE A 4 3.04 -40.38 -28.42
N LYS A 5 4.12 -41.01 -28.90
CA LYS A 5 5.37 -40.31 -29.26
C LYS A 5 5.23 -39.35 -30.44
N THR A 6 4.28 -39.59 -31.35
CA THR A 6 4.07 -38.72 -32.51
C THR A 6 3.34 -37.43 -32.12
N ILE A 7 2.57 -37.45 -31.03
CA ILE A 7 1.87 -36.25 -30.52
C ILE A 7 2.82 -35.34 -29.73
N GLU A 8 3.72 -35.89 -28.90
CA GLU A 8 4.72 -35.10 -28.16
C GLU A 8 5.72 -34.38 -29.09
N ALA A 9 6.16 -35.04 -30.17
CA ALA A 9 7.08 -34.42 -31.13
C ALA A 9 6.46 -33.24 -31.90
N GLN A 10 5.13 -33.20 -32.03
CA GLN A 10 4.41 -32.12 -32.72
C GLN A 10 4.14 -30.92 -31.80
N ASP A 11 4.06 -31.14 -30.48
CA ASP A 11 3.85 -30.11 -29.47
C ASP A 11 5.16 -29.34 -29.18
N GLU A 12 6.30 -30.04 -29.07
CA GLU A 12 7.60 -29.40 -28.89
C GLU A 12 8.00 -28.50 -30.07
N GLY A 13 7.67 -28.91 -31.30
CA GLY A 13 7.91 -28.11 -32.51
C GLY A 13 7.05 -26.84 -32.60
N GLN A 14 5.83 -26.87 -32.06
CA GLN A 14 4.92 -25.72 -31.98
C GLN A 14 5.28 -24.75 -30.83
N ILE A 15 5.74 -25.28 -29.70
CA ILE A 15 6.18 -24.47 -28.55
C ILE A 15 7.49 -23.73 -28.88
N SER A 16 8.43 -24.40 -29.58
CA SER A 16 9.68 -23.78 -30.04
C SER A 16 9.46 -22.70 -31.12
N ALA A 17 8.47 -22.87 -32.00
CA ALA A 17 8.14 -21.84 -33.00
C ALA A 17 7.46 -20.60 -32.40
N ARG A 18 6.76 -20.74 -31.25
CA ARG A 18 6.12 -19.63 -30.53
C ARG A 18 7.08 -18.78 -29.71
N THR A 19 8.23 -19.31 -29.31
CA THR A 19 9.25 -18.57 -28.56
C THR A 19 10.20 -17.75 -29.44
N ILE A 20 10.22 -18.01 -30.76
CA ILE A 20 11.17 -17.38 -31.71
C ILE A 20 10.60 -16.12 -32.38
N PHE A 21 9.27 -15.94 -32.45
CA PHE A 21 8.65 -14.74 -33.02
C PHE A 21 8.02 -13.85 -31.93
N ALA A 22 8.80 -12.91 -31.35
CA ALA A 22 8.34 -11.55 -30.99
C ALA A 22 9.23 -10.74 -30.00
N ARG A 23 10.46 -11.16 -29.63
CA ARG A 23 11.37 -10.18 -28.99
C ARG A 23 11.92 -9.23 -30.06
N ARG A 24 11.18 -8.14 -30.31
CA ARG A 24 11.64 -7.03 -31.17
C ARG A 24 12.81 -6.33 -30.47
N PRO A 25 13.97 -6.16 -31.13
CA PRO A 25 15.13 -5.43 -30.59
C PRO A 25 14.93 -3.90 -30.52
N PHE A 26 13.73 -3.41 -30.82
CA PHE A 26 13.41 -1.97 -30.85
C PHE A 26 13.02 -1.38 -29.48
N ASP A 27 12.83 -2.22 -28.44
CA ASP A 27 12.30 -1.77 -27.14
C ASP A 27 13.38 -1.43 -26.09
N GLU A 28 14.67 -1.73 -26.29
CA GLU A 28 15.70 -1.50 -25.25
C GLU A 28 15.81 -0.04 -24.79
N GLY A 29 15.56 0.94 -25.67
CA GLY A 29 15.53 2.36 -25.31
C GLY A 29 14.19 2.90 -24.81
N LEU A 30 13.05 2.27 -25.15
CA LEU A 30 11.70 2.73 -24.78
C LEU A 30 11.20 2.11 -23.45
N ARG A 31 11.74 0.96 -23.04
CA ARG A 31 11.43 0.27 -21.77
C ARG A 31 11.60 1.16 -20.53
N PRO A 32 12.75 1.83 -20.30
CA PRO A 32 12.93 2.66 -19.10
C PRO A 32 11.97 3.86 -19.09
N MET A 33 11.68 4.46 -20.26
CA MET A 33 10.74 5.58 -20.36
C MET A 33 9.29 5.17 -20.06
N LYS A 34 8.85 3.99 -20.52
CA LYS A 34 7.50 3.46 -20.22
C LYS A 34 7.35 3.09 -18.75
N ALA A 35 8.35 2.46 -18.15
CA ALA A 35 8.36 2.10 -16.73
C ALA A 35 8.28 3.34 -15.82
N PHE A 36 9.12 4.34 -16.12
CA PHE A 36 9.08 5.63 -15.42
C PHE A 36 7.73 6.33 -15.59
N MET A 37 7.14 6.33 -16.79
CA MET A 37 5.88 7.02 -17.06
C MET A 37 4.69 6.34 -16.36
N SER A 38 4.66 5.00 -16.32
CA SER A 38 3.64 4.25 -15.55
C SER A 38 3.79 4.45 -14.05
N TRP A 39 5.03 4.49 -13.53
CA TRP A 39 5.29 4.80 -12.12
C TRP A 39 4.87 6.24 -11.78
N TRP A 40 5.22 7.22 -12.62
CA TRP A 40 4.83 8.61 -12.44
C TRP A 40 3.31 8.80 -12.46
N LEU A 41 2.61 8.06 -13.31
CA LEU A 41 1.14 8.05 -13.35
C LEU A 41 0.54 7.53 -12.03
N ALA A 42 1.13 6.48 -11.45
CA ALA A 42 0.73 5.96 -10.15
C ALA A 42 0.94 6.99 -9.03
N VAL A 43 2.06 7.72 -9.05
CA VAL A 43 2.32 8.82 -8.10
C VAL A 43 1.26 9.93 -8.23
N LEU A 44 0.92 10.33 -9.46
CA LEU A 44 -0.13 11.33 -9.69
C LEU A 44 -1.51 10.86 -9.19
N ALA A 45 -1.85 9.59 -9.40
CA ALA A 45 -3.10 9.01 -8.89
C ALA A 45 -3.15 9.02 -7.36
N ILE A 46 -2.04 8.67 -6.69
CA ILE A 46 -1.93 8.71 -5.22
C ILE A 46 -2.00 10.15 -4.71
N ALA A 47 -1.34 11.10 -5.38
CA ALA A 47 -1.41 12.51 -5.03
C ALA A 47 -2.83 13.09 -5.19
N ALA A 48 -3.55 12.70 -6.24
CA ALA A 48 -4.94 13.09 -6.45
C ALA A 48 -5.87 12.49 -5.38
N ALA A 49 -5.68 11.21 -5.03
CA ALA A 49 -6.42 10.56 -3.95
C ALA A 49 -6.14 11.24 -2.59
N ALA A 50 -4.89 11.58 -2.31
CA ALA A 50 -4.51 12.32 -1.11
C ALA A 50 -5.16 13.71 -1.09
N PHE A 51 -5.09 14.47 -2.20
CA PHE A 51 -5.74 15.78 -2.32
C PHE A 51 -7.25 15.70 -2.09
N TYR A 52 -7.92 14.70 -2.65
CA TYR A 52 -9.35 14.45 -2.41
C TYR A 52 -9.65 14.12 -0.95
N ALA A 53 -8.80 13.33 -0.29
CA ALA A 53 -8.91 13.03 1.15
C ALA A 53 -8.71 14.28 2.03
N PHE A 54 -7.85 15.21 1.62
CA PHE A 54 -7.69 16.51 2.29
C PHE A 54 -8.90 17.42 2.04
N ALA A 55 -9.43 17.47 0.81
CA ALA A 55 -10.58 18.29 0.45
C ALA A 55 -11.89 17.84 1.15
N THR A 56 -12.06 16.54 1.38
CA THR A 56 -13.23 15.99 2.09
C THR A 56 -13.14 16.14 3.62
N GLY A 57 -12.02 16.64 4.16
CA GLY A 57 -11.82 16.79 5.61
C GLY A 57 -11.66 15.47 6.37
N ALA A 58 -11.83 14.32 5.72
CA ALA A 58 -11.65 12.99 6.30
C ALA A 58 -10.21 12.81 6.80
N ALA A 59 -9.24 13.29 6.03
CA ALA A 59 -7.84 13.31 6.45
C ALA A 59 -7.66 14.18 7.71
N GLN A 60 -8.24 15.39 7.76
CA GLN A 60 -8.12 16.25 8.94
C GLN A 60 -8.78 15.67 10.19
N HIS A 61 -9.91 14.96 10.05
CA HIS A 61 -10.59 14.33 11.18
C HIS A 61 -9.75 13.20 11.81
N VAL A 62 -9.06 12.40 10.98
CA VAL A 62 -8.12 11.37 11.45
C VAL A 62 -6.84 12.02 11.99
N PHE A 63 -6.26 13.01 11.29
CA PHE A 63 -5.02 13.67 11.69
C PHE A 63 -5.14 14.49 12.99
N MET A 64 -6.30 15.09 13.27
CA MET A 64 -6.55 15.84 14.50
C MET A 64 -7.04 14.95 15.64
N GLY A 65 -7.67 13.81 15.33
CA GLY A 65 -8.14 12.83 16.32
C GLY A 65 -7.08 11.85 16.79
N ASP A 66 -6.03 11.60 15.98
CA ASP A 66 -4.96 10.65 16.32
C ASP A 66 -4.00 11.20 17.40
N ILE A 67 -4.35 10.96 18.66
CA ILE A 67 -3.51 11.28 19.85
C ILE A 67 -2.13 10.61 19.76
N THR A 68 -2.04 9.46 19.09
CA THR A 68 -0.85 8.59 19.02
C THR A 68 0.24 9.10 18.06
N ARG A 69 -0.08 10.04 17.17
CA ARG A 69 0.78 10.51 16.06
C ARG A 69 1.23 9.40 15.09
N ILE A 70 0.60 8.21 15.12
CA ILE A 70 0.96 7.08 14.25
C ILE A 70 0.69 7.41 12.77
N THR A 71 -0.29 8.25 12.49
CA THR A 71 -0.61 8.76 11.13
C THR A 71 0.54 9.52 10.48
N TRP A 72 1.34 10.24 11.26
CA TRP A 72 2.53 10.93 10.74
C TRP A 72 3.64 9.93 10.39
N VAL A 73 3.75 8.84 11.16
CA VAL A 73 4.71 7.76 10.91
C VAL A 73 4.32 6.97 9.65
N THR A 74 3.04 6.62 9.48
CA THR A 74 2.57 5.99 8.24
C THR A 74 2.73 6.90 7.03
N ALA A 75 2.44 8.20 7.15
CA ALA A 75 2.63 9.15 6.06
C ALA A 75 4.12 9.31 5.68
N ALA A 76 5.01 9.40 6.67
CA ALA A 76 6.46 9.45 6.43
C ALA A 76 6.97 8.16 5.77
N LEU A 77 6.52 6.99 6.25
CA LEU A 77 6.88 5.69 5.67
C LEU A 77 6.39 5.57 4.22
N ALA A 78 5.16 6.00 3.93
CA ALA A 78 4.60 6.00 2.59
C ALA A 78 5.36 6.95 1.64
N LEU A 79 5.78 8.12 2.11
CA LEU A 79 6.63 9.03 1.33
C LEU A 79 7.99 8.42 1.03
N VAL A 80 8.65 7.84 2.04
CA VAL A 80 9.96 7.19 1.86
C VAL A 80 9.84 6.03 0.88
N ALA A 81 8.82 5.18 1.00
CA ALA A 81 8.57 4.07 0.08
C ALA A 81 8.36 4.56 -1.36
N THR A 82 7.53 5.59 -1.53
CA THR A 82 7.26 6.20 -2.86
C THR A 82 8.55 6.78 -3.47
N VAL A 83 9.40 7.44 -2.68
CA VAL A 83 10.68 7.99 -3.16
C VAL A 83 11.69 6.89 -3.53
N VAL A 84 11.76 5.81 -2.76
CA VAL A 84 12.65 4.66 -3.05
C VAL A 84 12.22 3.97 -4.34
N LEU A 85 10.91 3.75 -4.53
CA LEU A 85 10.35 3.20 -5.77
C LEU A 85 10.59 4.11 -6.97
N GLY A 86 10.54 5.43 -6.78
CA GLY A 86 10.85 6.41 -7.82
C GLY A 86 12.30 6.41 -8.27
N ARG A 87 13.24 6.23 -7.33
CA ARG A 87 14.66 6.06 -7.69
C ARG A 87 14.90 4.77 -8.47
N ALA A 88 14.19 3.69 -8.13
CA ALA A 88 14.27 2.41 -8.83
C ALA A 88 13.77 2.50 -10.27
N ALA A 89 12.68 3.24 -10.49
CA ALA A 89 12.10 3.44 -11.82
C ALA A 89 13.03 4.25 -12.77
N TYR A 90 13.95 5.05 -12.23
CA TYR A 90 14.87 5.88 -13.03
C TYR A 90 16.24 5.22 -13.28
N HIS A 91 16.69 4.32 -12.39
CA HIS A 91 17.97 3.61 -12.53
C HIS A 91 17.79 2.09 -12.37
N PRO A 92 17.85 1.30 -13.47
CA PRO A 92 17.60 -0.14 -13.43
C PRO A 92 18.66 -0.95 -12.66
N GLY A 93 19.85 -0.39 -12.39
CA GLY A 93 20.97 -1.06 -11.70
C GLY A 93 20.77 -1.36 -10.20
N GLY A 94 19.54 -1.34 -9.70
CA GLY A 94 19.20 -1.62 -8.29
C GLY A 94 17.72 -1.84 -8.05
N ALA A 95 17.00 -2.26 -9.09
CA ALA A 95 15.54 -2.36 -9.08
C ALA A 95 15.03 -3.45 -8.11
N GLU A 96 15.68 -4.63 -8.06
CA GLU A 96 15.36 -5.71 -7.11
C GLU A 96 15.40 -5.24 -5.66
N ARG A 97 16.50 -4.61 -5.24
CA ARG A 97 16.65 -4.12 -3.85
C ARG A 97 15.58 -3.08 -3.49
N SER A 98 15.20 -2.25 -4.45
CA SER A 98 14.18 -1.23 -4.23
C SER A 98 12.78 -1.85 -4.16
N LEU A 99 12.55 -2.93 -4.89
CA LEU A 99 11.33 -3.73 -4.86
C LEU A 99 11.17 -4.45 -3.52
N GLU A 100 12.24 -5.04 -2.99
CA GLU A 100 12.26 -5.62 -1.64
C GLU A 100 11.93 -4.57 -0.56
N ILE A 101 12.49 -3.36 -0.68
CA ILE A 101 12.17 -2.26 0.25
C ILE A 101 10.71 -1.83 0.13
N GLY A 102 10.18 -1.76 -1.10
CA GLY A 102 8.78 -1.46 -1.35
C GLY A 102 7.84 -2.51 -0.76
N LEU A 103 8.17 -3.80 -0.93
CA LEU A 103 7.41 -4.92 -0.38
C LEU A 103 7.47 -4.93 1.16
N PHE A 104 8.63 -4.61 1.74
CA PHE A 104 8.75 -4.45 3.19
C PHE A 104 7.89 -3.28 3.71
N ALA A 105 7.88 -2.15 2.99
CA ALA A 105 7.11 -0.99 3.37
C ALA A 105 5.59 -1.24 3.31
N GLU A 106 5.11 -2.02 2.33
CA GLU A 106 3.67 -2.34 2.21
C GLU A 106 3.19 -3.20 3.39
N ASP A 107 4.00 -4.18 3.81
CA ASP A 107 3.75 -5.03 4.97
C ASP A 107 3.83 -4.24 6.27
N ALA A 108 4.80 -3.32 6.37
CA ALA A 108 4.95 -2.44 7.53
C ALA A 108 3.75 -1.49 7.68
N CYS A 109 3.27 -0.86 6.59
CA CYS A 109 2.07 0.00 6.61
C CYS A 109 0.82 -0.77 7.03
N MET A 110 0.62 -1.99 6.51
CA MET A 110 -0.52 -2.84 6.88
C MET A 110 -0.48 -3.22 8.37
N ARG A 111 0.69 -3.64 8.87
CA ARG A 111 0.89 -3.99 10.28
C ARG A 111 0.70 -2.78 11.19
N LEU A 112 1.19 -1.61 10.78
CA LEU A 112 1.04 -0.37 11.55
C LEU A 112 -0.43 0.09 11.61
N GLY A 113 -1.20 -0.11 10.53
CA GLY A 113 -2.64 0.14 10.51
C GLY A 113 -3.42 -0.76 11.49
N MET A 114 -3.04 -2.04 11.61
CA MET A 114 -3.60 -2.94 12.62
C MET A 114 -3.09 -2.63 14.04
N PHE A 115 -1.86 -2.13 14.19
CA PHE A 115 -1.35 -1.66 15.48
C PHE A 115 -2.12 -0.43 15.98
N GLY A 116 -2.57 0.44 15.06
CA GLY A 116 -3.38 1.62 15.37
C GLY A 116 -4.68 1.28 16.11
N THR A 117 -5.41 0.22 15.72
CA THR A 117 -6.62 -0.19 16.47
C THR A 117 -6.29 -0.73 17.85
N VAL A 118 -5.21 -1.50 17.99
CA VAL A 118 -4.78 -2.01 19.29
C VAL A 118 -4.46 -0.86 20.25
N VAL A 119 -3.70 0.14 19.79
CA VAL A 119 -3.36 1.31 20.61
C VAL A 119 -4.59 2.18 20.89
N GLY A 120 -5.46 2.38 19.90
CA GLY A 120 -6.71 3.13 20.07
C GLY A 120 -7.61 2.52 21.14
N CYS A 121 -7.78 1.19 21.12
CA CYS A 121 -8.51 0.45 22.15
C CYS A 121 -7.81 0.53 23.52
N LEU A 122 -6.48 0.48 23.58
CA LEU A 122 -5.73 0.61 24.83
C LEU A 122 -5.93 1.98 25.49
N ILE A 123 -5.89 3.07 24.72
CA ILE A 123 -6.12 4.43 25.24
C ILE A 123 -7.55 4.58 25.74
N MET A 124 -8.52 4.03 25.01
CA MET A 124 -9.94 4.06 25.38
C MET A 124 -10.19 3.42 26.76
N PHE A 125 -9.60 2.25 27.03
CA PHE A 125 -9.74 1.62 28.36
C PHE A 125 -8.88 2.29 29.43
N GLY A 126 -7.72 2.83 29.08
CA GLY A 126 -6.80 3.46 30.02
C GLY A 126 -7.28 4.80 30.58
N ALA A 127 -8.02 5.59 29.79
CA ALA A 127 -8.45 6.93 30.20
C ALA A 127 -9.65 6.94 31.15
N ASP A 128 -10.51 5.93 31.09
CA ASP A 128 -11.89 6.06 31.61
C ASP A 128 -12.26 5.10 32.75
N ILE A 129 -11.47 4.06 33.02
CA ILE A 129 -11.72 3.11 34.13
C ILE A 129 -11.53 3.77 35.51
N SER A 130 -10.70 4.81 35.61
CA SER A 130 -10.38 5.48 36.88
C SER A 130 -11.46 6.46 37.37
N SER A 131 -12.41 6.86 36.51
CA SER A 131 -13.46 7.85 36.82
C SER A 131 -14.89 7.32 36.64
N PHE A 132 -15.04 6.03 36.34
CA PHE A 132 -16.34 5.41 36.10
C PHE A 132 -17.09 5.17 37.42
N ASP A 133 -18.20 5.88 37.60
CA ASP A 133 -19.19 5.64 38.65
C ASP A 133 -20.54 5.39 37.99
N ALA A 134 -21.03 4.14 38.08
CA ALA A 134 -22.29 3.71 37.48
C ALA A 134 -23.53 4.40 38.09
N GLY A 135 -23.36 5.11 39.21
CA GLY A 135 -24.42 5.90 39.84
C GLY A 135 -24.73 7.24 39.16
N ASP A 136 -23.82 7.75 38.32
CA ASP A 136 -23.96 9.06 37.68
C ASP A 136 -24.22 8.91 36.17
N ALA A 137 -25.49 9.08 35.78
CA ALA A 137 -25.93 9.01 34.39
C ALA A 137 -25.22 10.03 33.48
N SER A 138 -24.79 11.19 34.02
CA SER A 138 -24.11 12.23 33.24
C SER A 138 -22.68 11.79 32.87
N LYS A 139 -21.94 11.22 33.82
CA LYS A 139 -20.59 10.69 33.59
C LYS A 139 -20.61 9.49 32.65
N THR A 140 -21.62 8.62 32.78
CA THR A 140 -21.81 7.47 31.89
C THR A 140 -22.10 7.92 30.45
N ALA A 141 -22.92 8.96 30.25
CA ALA A 141 -23.18 9.51 28.91
C ALA A 141 -21.93 10.14 28.28
N ALA A 142 -21.16 10.91 29.06
CA ALA A 142 -19.91 11.51 28.59
C ALA A 142 -18.85 10.46 28.23
N LEU A 143 -18.79 9.38 29.00
CA LEU A 143 -17.93 8.23 28.72
C LEU A 143 -18.28 7.57 27.38
N ILE A 144 -19.57 7.29 27.14
CA ILE A 144 -20.02 6.67 25.89
C ILE A 144 -19.69 7.57 24.69
N GLN A 145 -19.85 8.89 24.82
CA GLN A 145 -19.47 9.83 23.75
C GLN A 145 -17.96 9.79 23.46
N LYS A 146 -17.11 9.74 24.49
CA LYS A 146 -15.65 9.62 24.31
C LYS A 146 -15.26 8.33 23.63
N ILE A 147 -15.80 7.20 24.07
CA ILE A 147 -15.58 5.87 23.48
C ILE A 147 -15.94 5.88 21.99
N SER A 148 -17.09 6.45 21.64
CA SER A 148 -17.56 6.53 20.26
C SER A 148 -16.61 7.35 19.39
N SER A 149 -16.11 8.49 19.89
CA SER A 149 -15.15 9.32 19.17
C SER A 149 -13.81 8.61 18.98
N SER A 150 -13.24 8.01 20.04
CA SER A 150 -11.92 7.35 19.96
C SER A 150 -11.94 6.09 19.10
N PHE A 151 -13.06 5.36 19.11
CA PHE A 151 -13.25 4.19 18.27
C PHE A 151 -13.36 4.56 16.79
N GLY A 152 -14.08 5.63 16.47
CA GLY A 152 -14.17 6.18 15.12
C GLY A 152 -12.80 6.59 14.56
N THR A 153 -11.99 7.25 15.38
CA THR A 153 -10.61 7.59 15.00
C THR A 153 -9.76 6.33 14.76
N ALA A 154 -9.82 5.32 15.65
CA ALA A 154 -9.04 4.09 15.52
C ALA A 154 -9.33 3.33 14.21
N ILE A 155 -10.61 3.22 13.83
CA ILE A 155 -11.01 2.62 12.55
C ILE A 155 -10.50 3.45 11.37
N GLY A 156 -10.58 4.79 11.47
CA GLY A 156 -10.06 5.70 10.47
C GLY A 156 -8.57 5.49 10.20
N THR A 157 -7.76 5.36 11.25
CA THR A 157 -6.31 5.11 11.14
C THR A 157 -6.01 3.76 10.47
N THR A 158 -6.80 2.72 10.75
CA THR A 158 -6.64 1.42 10.09
C THR A 158 -7.00 1.49 8.61
N ALA A 159 -8.09 2.18 8.25
CA ALA A 159 -8.45 2.37 6.85
C ALA A 159 -7.33 3.09 6.07
N VAL A 160 -6.71 4.11 6.67
CA VAL A 160 -5.56 4.82 6.09
C VAL A 160 -4.33 3.90 5.95
N GLY A 161 -4.03 3.08 6.96
CA GLY A 161 -2.92 2.12 6.89
C GLY A 161 -3.09 1.06 5.79
N ILE A 162 -4.31 0.55 5.61
CA ILE A 162 -4.63 -0.40 4.54
C ILE A 162 -4.61 0.29 3.18
N ALA A 163 -5.20 1.48 3.06
CA ALA A 163 -5.23 2.22 1.79
C ALA A 163 -3.81 2.56 1.31
N SER A 164 -2.94 3.03 2.21
CA SER A 164 -1.54 3.33 1.88
C SER A 164 -0.74 2.08 1.50
N SER A 165 -0.94 0.95 2.18
CA SER A 165 -0.34 -0.34 1.80
C SER A 165 -0.76 -0.76 0.38
N LEU A 166 -2.06 -0.64 0.04
CA LEU A 166 -2.57 -0.95 -1.30
C LEU A 166 -1.96 -0.04 -2.38
N CYS A 167 -1.81 1.25 -2.10
CA CYS A 167 -1.17 2.19 -3.02
C CYS A 167 0.31 1.83 -3.29
N ILE A 168 1.06 1.40 -2.27
CA ILE A 168 2.46 0.98 -2.43
C ILE A 168 2.54 -0.34 -3.20
N LYS A 169 1.65 -1.30 -2.90
CA LYS A 169 1.58 -2.59 -3.59
C LYS A 169 1.28 -2.43 -5.09
N LEU A 170 0.43 -1.47 -5.45
CA LEU A 170 0.16 -1.14 -6.85
C LEU A 170 1.42 -0.60 -7.56
N GLN A 171 2.18 0.29 -6.90
CA GLN A 171 3.45 0.79 -7.45
C GLN A 171 4.48 -0.34 -7.62
N ASN A 172 4.60 -1.22 -6.61
CA ASN A 172 5.49 -2.39 -6.66
C ASN A 172 5.14 -3.30 -7.85
N ALA A 173 3.86 -3.61 -8.06
CA ALA A 173 3.42 -4.46 -9.17
C ALA A 173 3.74 -3.87 -10.55
N ILE A 174 3.60 -2.54 -10.71
CA ILE A 174 3.96 -1.85 -11.96
C ILE A 174 5.46 -1.95 -12.22
N VAL A 175 6.28 -1.73 -11.19
CA VAL A 175 7.75 -1.83 -11.31
C VAL A 175 8.19 -3.26 -11.55
N GLN A 176 7.59 -4.25 -10.87
CA GLN A 176 7.89 -5.67 -11.07
C GLN A 176 7.59 -6.10 -12.50
N HIS A 177 6.42 -5.73 -13.02
CA HIS A 177 6.05 -6.05 -14.40
C HIS A 177 6.98 -5.40 -15.43
N ALA A 178 7.55 -4.24 -15.10
CA ALA A 178 8.54 -3.60 -15.95
C ALA A 178 9.90 -4.34 -15.96
N ILE A 179 10.24 -5.04 -14.87
CA ILE A 179 11.49 -5.83 -14.73
C ILE A 179 11.32 -7.22 -15.37
N ASP A 180 10.20 -7.91 -15.12
CA ASP A 180 9.93 -9.27 -15.65
C ASP A 180 9.72 -9.31 -17.18
N GLY A 181 9.59 -8.15 -17.83
CA GLY A 181 9.57 -8.00 -19.29
C GLY A 181 10.95 -8.15 -19.98
N ASP A 182 12.03 -8.23 -19.20
CA ASP A 182 13.39 -8.54 -19.68
C ASP A 182 13.64 -10.03 -19.94
#